data_AF-A0A0M8U6K1-F1
#
_entry.id   AF-A0A0M8U6K1-F1
#
_cell.length_a   1.000
_cell.length_b   1.000
_cell.length_c   1.000
_cell.angle_alpha   90.00
_cell.angle_beta   90.00
_cell.angle_gamma   90.00
#
_symmetry.space_group_name_H-M   'P 1'
#
loop_
_entity.id
_entity.type
_entity.pdbx_description
1 polymer ?
#
loop_
_entity_poly.entity_id
_entity_poly.type
_entity_poly.pdbx_seq_one_letter_code
_entity_poly.pdbx_strand_id
1 'polypeptide(L)'
;MEIELADALDELVELQEASDAAHAELMQLQEKLGEAAQWTDEQHVTWRDAWEDAREPWWLLDTALDHYAETTGLDRDELAAMVQKAAGNVPTPDED
;
A
#
# COMPACT_ATOMS: atom_id res chain seq x y z
N MET A 1 -4.34 6.20 -25.91
CA MET A 1 -3.43 5.23 -25.28
C MET A 1 -2.54 5.93 -24.25
N GLU A 2 -1.75 6.95 -24.60
CA GLU A 2 -0.97 7.69 -23.58
C GLU A 2 -1.84 8.42 -22.53
N ILE A 3 -3.02 8.94 -22.92
CA ILE A 3 -3.96 9.57 -21.97
C ILE A 3 -4.50 8.53 -20.97
N GLU A 4 -4.87 7.33 -21.44
CA GLU A 4 -5.38 6.23 -20.60
C GLU A 4 -4.34 5.75 -19.58
N LEU A 5 -3.05 5.71 -19.96
CA LEU A 5 -1.98 5.33 -19.04
C LEU A 5 -1.69 6.41 -17.99
N ALA A 6 -1.77 7.68 -18.38
CA ALA A 6 -1.58 8.79 -17.43
C ALA A 6 -2.70 8.80 -16.38
N ASP A 7 -3.96 8.68 -16.81
CA ASP A 7 -5.11 8.65 -15.90
C ASP A 7 -5.06 7.41 -14.97
N ALA A 8 -4.63 6.25 -15.49
CA ALA A 8 -4.42 5.04 -14.69
C ALA A 8 -3.29 5.20 -13.66
N LEU A 9 -2.19 5.86 -14.02
CA LEU A 9 -1.08 6.11 -13.10
C LEU A 9 -1.48 7.05 -11.97
N ASP A 10 -2.26 8.10 -12.25
CA ASP A 10 -2.73 9.04 -11.23
C ASP A 10 -3.59 8.31 -10.19
N GLU A 11 -4.56 7.47 -10.62
CA GLU A 11 -5.39 6.68 -9.70
C GLU A 11 -4.55 5.68 -8.87
N LEU A 12 -3.63 4.98 -9.52
CA LEU A 12 -2.75 4.02 -8.83
C LEU A 12 -1.83 4.69 -7.81
N VAL A 13 -1.36 5.91 -8.09
CA VAL A 13 -0.57 6.70 -7.13
C VAL A 13 -1.40 7.07 -5.92
N GLU A 14 -2.65 7.53 -6.08
CA GLU A 14 -3.54 7.82 -4.95
C GLU A 14 -3.78 6.57 -4.08
N LEU A 15 -3.97 5.40 -4.70
CA LEU A 15 -4.12 4.12 -4.00
C LEU A 15 -2.84 3.66 -3.30
N GLN A 16 -1.67 3.92 -3.89
CA GLN A 16 -0.37 3.66 -3.28
C GLN A 16 -0.17 4.53 -2.04
N GLU A 17 -0.41 5.84 -2.14
CA GLU A 17 -0.32 6.76 -1.01
C GLU A 17 -1.28 6.39 0.13
N ALA A 18 -2.50 5.98 -0.20
CA ALA A 18 -3.47 5.46 0.79
C ALA A 18 -2.98 4.17 1.46
N SER A 19 -2.39 3.26 0.68
CA SER A 19 -1.80 2.01 1.18
C SER A 19 -0.62 2.25 2.12
N ASP A 20 0.22 3.23 1.79
CA ASP A 20 1.37 3.63 2.60
C ASP A 20 0.93 4.31 3.89
N ALA A 21 -0.07 5.18 3.83
CA ALA A 21 -0.66 5.83 5.00
C ALA A 21 -1.23 4.79 5.97
N ALA A 22 -2.01 3.83 5.46
CA ALA A 22 -2.56 2.74 6.26
C ALA A 22 -1.47 1.86 6.90
N HIS A 23 -0.40 1.56 6.15
CA HIS A 23 0.75 0.83 6.68
C HIS A 23 1.45 1.62 7.79
N ALA A 24 1.69 2.93 7.58
CA ALA A 24 2.33 3.80 8.55
C ALA A 24 1.50 3.92 9.85
N GLU A 25 0.17 4.02 9.75
CA GLU A 25 -0.73 4.03 10.90
C GLU A 25 -0.66 2.72 11.69
N LEU A 26 -0.67 1.57 10.99
CA LEU A 26 -0.56 0.26 11.62
C LEU A 26 0.80 0.09 12.32
N MET A 27 1.90 0.56 11.72
CA MET A 27 3.24 0.51 12.35
C MET A 27 3.33 1.44 13.57
N GLN A 28 2.75 2.64 13.50
CA GLN A 28 2.67 3.53 14.67
C GLN A 28 1.83 2.91 15.79
N LEU A 29 0.75 2.20 15.46
CA LEU A 29 -0.04 1.49 16.46
C LEU A 29 0.76 0.34 17.08
N GLN A 30 1.45 -0.46 16.25
CA GLN A 30 2.33 -1.52 16.70
C GLN A 30 3.39 -1.00 17.69
N GLU A 31 4.03 0.14 17.38
CA GLU A 31 5.00 0.79 18.24
C GLU A 31 4.38 1.24 19.56
N LYS A 32 3.20 1.89 19.53
CA LYS A 32 2.48 2.33 20.74
C LYS A 32 2.07 1.17 21.65
N LEU A 33 1.74 0.02 21.07
CA LEU A 33 1.42 -1.20 21.81
C LEU A 33 2.68 -1.96 22.26
N GLY A 34 3.85 -1.59 21.75
CA GLY A 34 5.03 -2.46 21.56
C GLY A 34 6.05 -2.57 22.69
N GLU A 35 5.74 -2.21 23.94
CA GLU A 35 6.68 -2.43 25.07
C GLU A 35 6.30 -3.59 26.00
N ALA A 36 5.12 -4.19 25.83
CA ALA A 36 4.62 -5.22 26.72
C ALA A 36 5.05 -6.64 26.28
N ALA A 37 5.52 -7.45 27.23
CA ALA A 37 5.84 -8.87 26.99
C ALA A 37 4.61 -9.70 26.56
N GLN A 38 3.41 -9.22 26.89
CA GLN A 38 2.12 -9.75 26.44
C GLN A 38 1.13 -8.59 26.28
N TRP A 39 0.33 -8.62 25.21
CA TRP A 39 -0.76 -7.68 25.00
C TRP A 39 -2.01 -8.09 25.78
N THR A 40 -2.83 -7.11 26.14
CA THR A 40 -4.18 -7.37 26.65
C THR A 40 -5.12 -7.77 25.51
N ASP A 41 -6.25 -8.40 25.84
CA ASP A 41 -7.30 -8.71 24.86
C ASP A 41 -7.78 -7.44 24.12
N GLU A 42 -7.89 -6.31 24.83
CA GLU A 42 -8.26 -5.02 24.25
C GLU A 42 -7.21 -4.53 23.24
N GLN A 43 -5.92 -4.65 23.56
CA GLN A 43 -4.84 -4.29 22.62
C GLN A 43 -4.82 -5.19 21.38
N HIS A 44 -5.09 -6.49 21.54
CA HIS A 44 -5.26 -7.40 20.41
C HIS A 44 -6.44 -7.00 19.52
N VAL A 45 -7.57 -6.62 20.12
CA VAL A 45 -8.74 -6.13 19.40
C VAL A 45 -8.42 -4.84 18.66
N THR A 46 -7.82 -3.84 19.33
CA THR A 46 -7.44 -2.57 18.71
C THR A 46 -6.49 -2.78 17.53
N TRP A 47 -5.49 -3.64 17.67
CA TRP A 47 -4.57 -3.95 16.58
C TRP A 47 -5.28 -4.66 15.42
N ARG A 48 -6.14 -5.64 15.71
CA ARG A 48 -6.88 -6.36 14.67
C ARG A 48 -7.79 -5.42 13.89
N ASP A 49 -8.52 -4.55 14.57
CA ASP A 49 -9.45 -3.64 13.91
C ASP A 49 -8.67 -2.66 13.00
N ALA A 50 -7.55 -2.10 13.47
CA ALA A 50 -6.66 -1.28 12.63
C ALA A 50 -6.04 -2.05 11.45
N TRP A 51 -5.71 -3.33 11.65
CA TRP A 51 -5.26 -4.18 10.56
C TRP A 51 -6.37 -4.44 9.54
N GLU A 52 -7.62 -4.64 9.98
CA GLU A 52 -8.78 -4.81 9.09
C GLU A 52 -9.03 -3.55 8.27
N ASP A 53 -8.94 -2.35 8.87
CA ASP A 53 -9.05 -1.07 8.17
C ASP A 53 -7.94 -0.90 7.12
N ALA A 54 -6.70 -1.27 7.47
CA ALA A 54 -5.57 -1.17 6.53
C ALA A 54 -5.68 -2.10 5.31
N ARG A 55 -6.53 -3.13 5.36
CA ARG A 55 -6.68 -4.08 4.25
C ARG A 55 -7.41 -3.51 3.05
N GLU A 56 -8.35 -2.59 3.26
CA GLU A 56 -9.12 -2.01 2.16
C GLU A 56 -8.23 -1.32 1.12
N PRO A 57 -7.37 -0.34 1.49
CA PRO A 57 -6.50 0.32 0.51
C PRO A 57 -5.52 -0.66 -0.15
N TRP A 58 -4.99 -1.64 0.59
CA TRP A 58 -4.11 -2.67 0.01
C TRP A 58 -4.81 -3.53 -1.03
N TRP A 59 -6.05 -3.94 -0.75
CA TRP A 59 -6.84 -4.73 -1.69
C TRP A 59 -7.25 -3.92 -2.92
N LEU A 60 -7.60 -2.65 -2.74
CA LEU A 60 -7.93 -1.75 -3.85
C LEU A 60 -6.72 -1.53 -4.77
N LEU A 61 -5.54 -1.25 -4.20
CA LEU A 61 -4.31 -1.09 -4.98
C LEU A 61 -3.96 -2.37 -5.76
N ASP A 62 -4.02 -3.54 -5.11
CA ASP A 62 -3.74 -4.83 -5.74
C ASP A 62 -4.69 -5.10 -6.92
N THR A 63 -5.99 -4.89 -6.70
CA THR A 63 -7.03 -5.08 -7.72
C THR A 63 -6.87 -4.09 -8.88
N ALA A 64 -6.54 -2.83 -8.59
CA ALA A 64 -6.33 -1.80 -9.60
C ALA A 64 -5.08 -2.07 -10.43
N LEU A 65 -3.99 -2.55 -9.82
CA LEU A 65 -2.77 -2.94 -10.53
C LEU A 65 -3.05 -4.07 -11.52
N ASP A 66 -3.79 -5.11 -11.11
CA ASP A 66 -4.20 -6.20 -12.01
C ASP A 66 -5.04 -5.67 -13.17
N HIS A 67 -6.06 -4.85 -12.87
CA HIS A 67 -6.94 -4.27 -13.88
C HIS A 67 -6.18 -3.40 -14.90
N TYR A 68 -5.32 -2.52 -14.41
CA TYR A 68 -4.59 -1.59 -15.26
C TYR A 68 -3.44 -2.24 -16.02
N ALA A 69 -2.80 -3.26 -15.47
CA ALA A 69 -1.84 -4.07 -16.21
C ALA A 69 -2.50 -4.75 -17.42
N GLU A 70 -3.67 -5.38 -17.22
CA GLU A 70 -4.44 -6.01 -18.29
C GLU A 70 -4.91 -5.01 -19.36
N THR A 71 -5.44 -3.86 -18.95
CA THR A 71 -6.01 -2.88 -19.90
C THR A 71 -4.94 -2.13 -20.68
N THR A 72 -3.79 -1.84 -20.06
CA THR A 72 -2.67 -1.13 -20.72
C THR A 72 -1.72 -2.07 -21.44
N GLY A 73 -1.80 -3.39 -21.18
CA GLY A 73 -0.91 -4.40 -21.74
C GLY A 73 0.50 -4.36 -21.16
N LEU A 74 0.68 -3.72 -20.00
CA LEU A 74 1.92 -3.68 -19.26
C LEU A 74 2.08 -4.92 -18.37
N ASP A 75 3.32 -5.24 -18.03
CA ASP A 75 3.57 -6.18 -16.94
C ASP A 75 3.14 -5.54 -15.61
N ARG A 76 2.52 -6.34 -14.74
CA ARG A 76 2.01 -5.87 -13.45
C ARG A 76 3.12 -5.33 -12.55
N ASP A 77 4.28 -6.00 -12.52
CA ASP A 77 5.40 -5.59 -11.68
C ASP A 77 6.08 -4.33 -12.25
N GLU A 78 6.12 -4.20 -13.57
CA GLU A 78 6.55 -2.96 -14.23
C GLU A 78 5.63 -1.78 -13.87
N LEU A 79 4.31 -1.97 -13.96
CA LEU A 79 3.34 -0.95 -13.58
C LEU A 79 3.45 -0.58 -12.10
N ALA A 80 3.57 -1.56 -11.21
CA ALA A 80 3.77 -1.32 -9.78
C ALA A 80 5.04 -0.52 -9.49
N ALA A 81 6.15 -0.81 -10.19
CA ALA A 81 7.38 -0.05 -10.06
C ALA A 81 7.25 1.40 -10.55
N MET A 82 6.48 1.63 -11.63
CA MET A 82 6.15 2.98 -12.11
C MET A 82 5.35 3.76 -11.06
N VAL A 83 4.34 3.13 -10.46
CA VAL A 83 3.50 3.71 -9.42
C VAL A 83 4.32 4.05 -8.18
N GLN A 84 5.13 3.13 -7.66
CA GLN A 84 6.00 3.39 -6.51
C GLN A 84 6.94 4.57 -6.77
N LYS A 85 7.59 4.60 -7.94
CA LYS A 85 8.45 5.72 -8.33
C LYS A 85 7.68 7.05 -8.40
N ALA A 86 6.46 7.04 -8.92
CA ALA A 86 5.61 8.22 -9.06
C ALA A 86 5.09 8.73 -7.70
N ALA A 87 4.75 7.82 -6.79
CA ALA A 87 4.37 8.13 -5.39
C ALA A 87 5.57 8.63 -4.54
N GLY A 88 6.78 8.67 -5.10
CA GLY A 88 7.99 9.06 -4.37
C GLY A 88 8.59 7.95 -3.50
N ASN A 89 8.05 6.73 -3.57
CA ASN A 89 8.61 5.52 -2.98
C ASN A 89 9.72 4.99 -3.88
N VAL A 90 10.87 5.67 -3.88
CA VAL A 90 12.07 5.08 -4.48
C VAL A 90 12.46 3.89 -3.61
N PRO A 91 12.51 2.64 -4.12
CA PRO A 91 13.11 1.55 -3.36
C PRO A 91 14.53 2.00 -3.04
N THR A 92 14.84 2.20 -1.75
CA THR A 92 16.22 2.31 -1.31
C THR A 92 16.91 1.06 -1.85
N PRO A 93 17.96 1.18 -2.69
CA PRO A 93 18.72 0.01 -3.08
C PRO A 93 19.15 -0.67 -1.78
N ASP A 94 18.84 -1.95 -1.62
CA ASP A 94 19.38 -2.76 -0.53
C ASP A 94 20.89 -2.51 -0.50
N GLU A 95 21.37 -1.81 0.52
CA GLU A 95 22.79 -1.67 0.76
C GLU A 95 23.28 -3.02 1.30
N ASP A 96 23.93 -3.79 0.41
CA ASP A 96 24.67 -5.04 0.69
C ASP A 96 25.61 -4.94 1.92
#